data_AF-E2ATR0-F1
#
_entry.id   AF-E2ATR0-F1
#
_cell.length_a   1.000
_cell.length_b   1.000
_cell.length_c   1.000
_cell.angle_alpha   90.00
_cell.angle_beta   90.00
_cell.angle_gamma   90.00
#
_symmetry.space_group_name_H-M   'P 1'
#
loop_
_entity.id
_entity.type
_entity.pdbx_description
1 polymer ?
#
loop_
_entity_poly.entity_id
_entity_poly.type
_entity_poly.pdbx_seq_one_letter_code
_entity_poly.pdbx_strand_id
1 'polypeptide(L)'
;TINRIVMLLLPLYGIWPGRSMILIIRVFWVITIAFIEFCHYLYFSTHLNIQNFFNLVDCLCSFVAYAKVLIKLVAFWVNQRKLVETLTLIMDDWSDCAKSDIGMRVTMHKAKLSDRITNAILILHTMSIFVYCLGVIIADADVTDQTIELPFVNKLTLPFNINIQNTYRLILIAEFVHMIFSNWLLGIVNAILLTLSRAIEFATYNCPWYNLKSKDIRILLFIILRSQKELTLTAGKIMDLSLKSFTSVRFYR
;
A
#
# COMPACT_ATOMS: atom_id res chain seq x y z
N THR A 1 -17.41 -3.62 -9.15
CA THR A 1 -17.03 -5.01 -8.87
C THR A 1 -15.70 -4.98 -8.18
N ILE A 2 -15.52 -5.82 -7.16
CA ILE A 2 -14.20 -6.04 -6.57
C ILE A 2 -13.39 -6.84 -7.59
N ASN A 3 -12.21 -6.33 -7.97
CA ASN A 3 -11.35 -6.97 -8.95
C ASN A 3 -11.02 -8.42 -8.53
N ARG A 4 -11.12 -9.38 -9.45
CA ARG A 4 -10.84 -10.80 -9.21
C ARG A 4 -9.43 -11.04 -8.66
N ILE A 5 -8.47 -10.21 -9.05
CA ILE A 5 -7.09 -10.22 -8.54
C ILE A 5 -7.07 -9.88 -7.04
N VAL A 6 -7.84 -8.88 -6.62
CA VAL A 6 -7.93 -8.48 -5.20
C VAL A 6 -8.48 -9.64 -4.35
N MET A 7 -9.52 -10.32 -4.82
CA MET A 7 -10.09 -11.49 -4.12
C MET A 7 -9.09 -12.66 -4.00
N LEU A 8 -8.27 -12.89 -5.03
CA LEU A 8 -7.27 -13.96 -5.01
C LEU A 8 -6.10 -13.65 -4.06
N LEU A 9 -5.75 -12.37 -3.90
CA LEU A 9 -4.61 -11.94 -3.09
C LEU A 9 -4.95 -11.76 -1.61
N LEU A 10 -6.18 -11.45 -1.22
CA LEU A 10 -6.59 -11.28 0.19
C LEU A 10 -6.24 -12.47 1.12
N PRO A 11 -6.38 -13.75 0.68
CA PRO A 11 -5.93 -14.89 1.45
C PRO A 11 -4.43 -14.92 1.73
N LEU A 12 -3.57 -14.44 0.81
CA LEU A 12 -2.11 -14.41 0.99
C LEU A 12 -1.66 -13.50 2.14
N TYR A 13 -2.52 -12.57 2.54
CA TYR A 13 -2.27 -11.63 3.64
C TYR A 13 -3.08 -11.96 4.89
N GLY A 14 -3.77 -13.11 4.93
CA GLY A 14 -4.58 -13.53 6.07
C GLY A 14 -5.79 -12.61 6.35
N ILE A 15 -6.29 -11.92 5.32
CA ILE A 15 -7.43 -11.01 5.42
C ILE A 15 -8.76 -11.72 5.11
N TRP A 16 -8.79 -12.71 4.21
CA TRP A 16 -10.03 -13.43 3.89
C TRP A 16 -10.33 -14.55 4.91
N PRO A 17 -11.58 -14.69 5.40
CA PRO A 17 -11.94 -15.72 6.38
C PRO A 17 -12.08 -17.12 5.76
N GLY A 18 -11.93 -18.17 6.58
CA GLY A 18 -12.31 -19.55 6.20
C GLY A 18 -11.18 -20.51 5.79
N ARG A 19 -9.90 -20.16 5.98
CA ARG A 19 -8.78 -21.11 5.84
C ARG A 19 -8.17 -21.47 7.19
N SER A 20 -7.83 -22.75 7.36
CA SER A 20 -7.11 -23.28 8.55
C SER A 20 -5.75 -22.63 8.77
N MET A 21 -5.13 -22.05 7.73
CA MET A 21 -3.78 -21.48 7.76
C MET A 21 -3.71 -19.96 8.03
N ILE A 22 -4.83 -19.29 8.36
CA ILE A 22 -4.84 -17.81 8.50
C ILE A 22 -3.84 -17.34 9.57
N LEU A 23 -3.79 -18.01 10.73
CA LEU A 23 -2.91 -17.60 11.82
C LEU A 23 -1.42 -17.72 11.44
N ILE A 24 -1.06 -18.80 10.74
CA ILE A 24 0.31 -19.02 10.24
C ILE A 24 0.72 -17.92 9.26
N ILE A 25 -0.17 -17.55 8.34
CA ILE A 25 0.08 -16.46 7.37
C ILE A 25 0.30 -15.12 8.10
N ARG A 26 -0.50 -14.80 9.12
CA ARG A 26 -0.32 -13.57 9.90
C ARG A 26 1.01 -13.54 10.63
N VAL A 27 1.35 -14.64 11.31
CA VAL A 27 2.62 -14.77 12.02
C VAL A 27 3.80 -14.63 11.06
N PHE A 28 3.74 -15.27 9.88
CA PHE A 28 4.74 -15.11 8.84
C PHE A 28 4.96 -13.63 8.45
N TRP A 29 3.88 -12.89 8.19
CA TRP A 29 3.97 -11.47 7.82
C TRP A 29 4.54 -10.61 8.95
N VAL A 30 4.11 -10.83 10.20
CA VAL A 30 4.65 -10.09 11.35
C VAL A 30 6.13 -10.35 11.54
N ILE A 31 6.56 -11.62 11.52
CA ILE A 31 7.96 -11.99 11.74
C ILE A 31 8.85 -11.43 10.64
N THR A 32 8.46 -11.60 9.38
CA THR A 32 9.28 -11.15 8.25
C THR A 32 9.39 -9.63 8.18
N ILE A 33 8.30 -8.88 8.40
CA ILE A 33 8.36 -7.41 8.44
C ILE A 33 9.17 -6.93 9.65
N ALA A 34 8.97 -7.52 10.84
CA ALA A 34 9.72 -7.14 12.03
C ALA A 34 11.22 -7.40 11.88
N PHE A 35 11.60 -8.52 11.23
CA PHE A 35 12.99 -8.80 10.91
C PHE A 35 13.60 -7.75 9.97
N ILE A 36 12.87 -7.34 8.93
CA ILE A 36 13.32 -6.28 8.00
C ILE A 36 13.45 -4.94 8.73
N GLU A 37 12.49 -4.55 9.56
CA GLU A 37 12.56 -3.32 10.37
C GLU A 37 13.73 -3.34 11.35
N PHE A 38 14.01 -4.50 11.96
CA PHE A 38 15.18 -4.69 12.79
C PHE A 38 16.49 -4.48 12.01
N CYS A 39 16.59 -5.00 10.78
CA CYS A 39 17.77 -4.80 9.93
C CYS A 39 17.94 -3.32 9.50
N HIS A 40 16.85 -2.59 9.27
CA HIS A 40 16.88 -1.14 9.03
C HIS A 40 17.35 -0.38 10.28
N TYR A 41 16.83 -0.76 11.45
CA TYR A 41 17.27 -0.18 12.72
C TYR A 41 18.77 -0.38 12.94
N LEU A 42 19.28 -1.58 12.68
CA LEU A 42 20.72 -1.87 12.75
C LEU A 42 21.51 -0.95 11.82
N TYR A 43 21.11 -0.85 10.54
CA TYR A 43 21.75 0.05 9.58
C TYR A 43 21.76 1.49 10.07
N PHE A 44 20.60 1.99 10.49
CA PHE A 44 20.45 3.34 11.00
C PHE A 44 21.41 3.58 12.16
N SER A 45 21.44 2.68 13.14
CA SER A 45 22.28 2.82 14.35
C SER A 45 23.78 2.82 14.08
N THR A 46 24.25 2.01 13.12
CA THR A 46 25.68 1.89 12.79
C THR A 46 26.16 2.99 11.86
N HIS A 47 25.27 3.61 11.08
CA HIS A 47 25.61 4.62 10.07
C HIS A 47 25.19 6.05 10.46
N LEU A 48 24.91 6.32 11.74
CA LEU A 48 24.59 7.65 12.29
C LEU A 48 25.75 8.65 12.11
N ASN A 49 25.93 9.14 10.88
CA ASN A 49 26.92 10.13 10.50
C ASN A 49 26.33 11.04 9.42
N ILE A 50 26.65 12.34 9.46
CA ILE A 50 26.19 13.33 8.49
C ILE A 50 26.69 13.05 7.07
N GLN A 51 27.85 12.38 6.93
CA GLN A 51 28.36 11.94 5.63
C GLN A 51 27.44 10.90 4.96
N ASN A 52 26.69 10.14 5.76
CA ASN A 52 25.74 9.12 5.30
C ASN A 52 24.30 9.65 5.23
N PHE A 53 24.08 10.97 5.29
CA PHE A 53 22.74 11.56 5.41
C PHE A 53 21.75 11.03 4.36
N PHE A 54 22.13 10.98 3.08
CA PHE A 54 21.25 10.48 2.02
C PHE A 54 20.90 8.99 2.19
N ASN A 55 21.89 8.16 2.59
CA ASN A 55 21.65 6.74 2.85
C ASN A 55 20.75 6.52 4.08
N LEU A 56 20.89 7.35 5.12
CA LEU A 56 20.02 7.32 6.29
C LEU A 56 18.59 7.74 5.93
N VAL A 57 18.41 8.74 5.07
CA VAL A 57 17.08 9.14 4.59
C VAL A 57 16.44 8.02 3.78
N ASP A 58 17.20 7.35 2.91
CA ASP A 58 16.71 6.19 2.15
C ASP A 58 16.30 5.04 3.08
N CYS A 59 17.15 4.70 4.06
CA CYS A 59 16.84 3.72 5.11
C CYS A 59 15.55 4.07 5.88
N LEU A 60 15.40 5.32 6.31
CA LEU A 60 14.19 5.80 7.01
C LEU A 60 12.94 5.75 6.12
N CYS A 61 13.07 6.06 4.83
CA CYS A 61 11.96 5.96 3.88
C CYS A 61 11.45 4.53 3.79
N SER A 62 12.35 3.55 3.64
CA SER A 62 12.00 2.13 3.59
C SER A 62 11.45 1.64 4.94
N PHE A 63 12.03 2.05 6.07
CA PHE A 63 11.51 1.73 7.41
C PHE A 63 10.05 2.18 7.57
N VAL A 64 9.76 3.44 7.24
CA VAL A 64 8.40 4.00 7.31
C VAL A 64 7.44 3.27 6.36
N ALA A 65 7.92 2.84 5.18
CA ALA A 65 7.12 2.07 4.24
C ALA A 65 6.71 0.70 4.83
N TYR A 66 7.63 -0.05 5.42
CA TYR A 66 7.34 -1.33 6.07
C TYR A 66 6.43 -1.16 7.31
N ALA A 67 6.67 -0.14 8.13
CA ALA A 67 5.81 0.16 9.28
C ALA A 67 4.36 0.46 8.84
N LYS A 68 4.20 1.19 7.74
CA LYS A 68 2.88 1.46 7.14
C LYS A 68 2.20 0.18 6.65
N VAL A 69 2.95 -0.76 6.07
CA VAL A 69 2.43 -2.07 5.67
C VAL A 69 1.93 -2.85 6.89
N LEU A 70 2.72 -2.91 7.96
CA LEU A 70 2.37 -3.59 9.21
C LEU A 70 1.10 -3.00 9.85
N ILE A 71 1.05 -1.67 10.00
CA ILE A 71 -0.11 -0.97 10.56
C ILE A 71 -1.38 -1.30 9.75
N LYS A 72 -1.28 -1.29 8.41
CA LYS A 72 -2.42 -1.63 7.54
C LYS A 72 -2.84 -3.09 7.68
N LEU A 73 -1.90 -4.03 7.77
CA LEU A 73 -2.22 -5.45 8.00
C LEU A 73 -2.98 -5.65 9.31
N VAL A 74 -2.43 -5.11 10.41
CA VAL A 74 -3.05 -5.21 11.73
C VAL A 74 -4.43 -4.56 11.72
N ALA A 75 -4.57 -3.38 11.13
CA ALA A 75 -5.87 -2.70 11.02
C ALA A 75 -6.90 -3.55 10.24
N PHE A 76 -6.49 -4.20 9.15
CA PHE A 76 -7.36 -5.08 8.37
C PHE A 76 -7.70 -6.38 9.11
N TRP A 77 -6.76 -6.95 9.88
CA TRP A 77 -7.02 -8.14 10.68
C TRP A 77 -7.97 -7.86 11.84
N VAL A 78 -7.80 -6.73 12.53
CA VAL A 78 -8.70 -6.29 13.62
C VAL A 78 -10.10 -6.02 13.08
N ASN A 79 -10.21 -5.39 11.91
CA ASN A 79 -11.49 -5.06 11.29
C ASN A 79 -12.00 -6.11 10.30
N GLN A 80 -11.41 -7.30 10.28
CA GLN A 80 -11.65 -8.31 9.25
C GLN A 80 -13.13 -8.63 9.07
N ARG A 81 -13.85 -8.88 10.18
CA ARG A 81 -15.27 -9.23 10.12
C ARG A 81 -16.11 -8.13 9.47
N LYS A 82 -15.93 -6.89 9.92
CA LYS A 82 -16.63 -5.71 9.37
C LYS A 82 -16.29 -5.49 7.90
N LEU A 83 -15.02 -5.68 7.52
CA LEU A 83 -14.58 -5.57 6.13
C LEU A 83 -15.29 -6.60 5.26
N VAL A 84 -15.26 -7.88 5.65
CA VAL A 84 -15.90 -8.97 4.88
C VAL A 84 -17.39 -8.71 4.73
N GLU A 85 -18.08 -8.36 5.82
CA GLU A 85 -19.51 -8.01 5.81
C GLU A 85 -19.80 -6.85 4.85
N THR A 86 -18.99 -5.79 4.88
CA THR A 86 -19.14 -4.65 3.97
C THR A 86 -18.89 -5.04 2.51
N LEU A 87 -17.88 -5.88 2.24
CA LEU A 87 -17.60 -6.37 0.89
C LEU A 87 -18.74 -7.24 0.37
N THR A 88 -19.35 -8.09 1.21
CA THR A 88 -20.52 -8.90 0.86
C THR A 88 -21.71 -8.01 0.53
N LEU A 89 -22.02 -7.01 1.37
CA LEU A 89 -23.10 -6.05 1.09
C LEU A 89 -22.90 -5.31 -0.24
N ILE A 90 -21.66 -4.88 -0.53
CA ILE A 90 -21.34 -4.25 -1.82
C ILE A 90 -21.54 -5.22 -2.99
N MET A 91 -21.24 -6.50 -2.80
CA MET A 91 -21.48 -7.52 -3.83
C MET A 91 -22.97 -7.75 -4.08
N ASP A 92 -23.78 -7.76 -3.02
CA ASP A 92 -25.24 -7.95 -3.12
C ASP A 92 -25.91 -6.74 -3.78
N ASP A 93 -25.60 -5.51 -3.34
CA ASP A 93 -26.07 -4.26 -3.97
C ASP A 93 -25.72 -4.20 -5.46
N TRP A 94 -24.53 -4.71 -5.81
CA TRP A 94 -24.09 -4.79 -7.20
C TRP A 94 -24.97 -5.73 -8.02
N SER A 95 -25.33 -6.88 -7.45
CA SER A 95 -26.18 -7.88 -8.10
C SER A 95 -27.59 -7.35 -8.35
N ASP A 96 -28.11 -6.52 -7.43
CA ASP A 96 -29.42 -5.88 -7.58
C ASP A 96 -29.40 -4.76 -8.61
N CYS A 97 -28.37 -3.91 -8.62
CA CYS A 97 -28.23 -2.86 -9.63
C CYS A 97 -28.13 -3.43 -11.06
N ALA A 98 -27.58 -4.64 -11.21
CA ALA A 98 -27.48 -5.32 -12.49
C ALA A 98 -28.85 -5.75 -13.08
N LYS A 99 -29.92 -5.79 -12.27
CA LYS A 99 -31.28 -6.14 -12.72
C LYS A 99 -31.98 -5.03 -13.51
N SER A 100 -31.46 -3.80 -13.49
CA SER A 100 -32.02 -2.65 -14.23
C SER A 100 -31.11 -2.23 -15.39
N ASP A 101 -31.65 -1.92 -16.57
CA ASP A 101 -30.83 -1.56 -17.75
C ASP A 101 -30.00 -0.28 -17.56
N ILE A 102 -30.57 0.72 -16.88
CA ILE A 102 -29.90 2.00 -16.59
C ILE A 102 -28.86 1.81 -15.48
N GLY A 103 -29.23 1.10 -14.40
CA GLY A 103 -28.32 0.79 -13.29
C GLY A 103 -27.14 -0.04 -13.75
N MET A 104 -27.37 -1.05 -14.60
CA MET A 104 -26.33 -1.89 -15.19
C MET A 104 -25.33 -1.07 -16.03
N ARG A 105 -25.79 -0.12 -16.86
CA ARG A 105 -24.92 0.69 -17.71
C ARG A 105 -23.99 1.61 -16.90
N VAL A 106 -24.54 2.33 -15.92
CA VAL A 106 -23.76 3.24 -15.05
C VAL A 106 -22.78 2.45 -14.19
N THR A 107 -23.24 1.35 -13.61
CA THR A 107 -22.46 0.48 -12.72
C THR A 107 -21.30 -0.18 -13.47
N MET A 108 -21.52 -0.67 -14.69
CA MET A 108 -20.48 -1.28 -15.53
C MET A 108 -19.42 -0.27 -16.00
N HIS A 109 -19.81 0.97 -16.32
CA HIS A 109 -18.84 2.02 -16.67
C HIS A 109 -17.93 2.36 -15.47
N LYS A 110 -18.51 2.54 -14.28
CA LYS A 110 -17.75 2.80 -13.04
C LYS A 110 -16.85 1.62 -12.66
N ALA A 111 -17.30 0.39 -12.86
CA ALA A 111 -16.49 -0.82 -12.65
C ALA A 111 -15.23 -0.82 -13.51
N LYS A 112 -15.41 -0.66 -14.82
CA LYS A 112 -14.31 -0.68 -15.80
C LYS A 112 -13.31 0.45 -15.56
N LEU A 113 -13.78 1.62 -15.13
CA LEU A 113 -12.89 2.72 -14.77
C LEU A 113 -12.11 2.42 -13.48
N SER A 114 -12.77 1.87 -12.45
CA SER A 114 -12.13 1.47 -11.20
C SER A 114 -11.06 0.39 -11.42
N ASP A 115 -11.35 -0.59 -12.26
CA ASP A 115 -10.40 -1.65 -12.63
C ASP A 115 -9.21 -1.08 -13.39
N ARG A 116 -9.42 -0.16 -14.35
CA ARG A 116 -8.33 0.50 -15.08
C ARG A 116 -7.43 1.31 -14.15
N ILE A 117 -8.00 2.10 -13.23
CA ILE A 117 -7.22 2.88 -12.26
C ILE A 117 -6.43 1.96 -11.33
N THR A 118 -7.07 0.92 -10.80
CA THR A 118 -6.43 -0.04 -9.89
C THR A 118 -5.28 -0.76 -10.58
N ASN A 119 -5.48 -1.22 -11.81
CA ASN A 119 -4.45 -1.90 -12.60
C ASN A 119 -3.32 -0.94 -12.95
N ALA A 120 -3.60 0.32 -13.33
CA ALA A 120 -2.57 1.31 -13.60
C ALA A 120 -1.71 1.60 -12.36
N ILE A 121 -2.32 1.73 -11.18
CA ILE A 121 -1.61 1.90 -9.90
C ILE A 121 -0.71 0.68 -9.62
N LEU A 122 -1.24 -0.54 -9.73
CA LEU A 122 -0.47 -1.77 -9.51
C LEU A 122 0.71 -1.91 -10.48
N ILE A 123 0.48 -1.63 -11.78
CA ILE A 123 1.53 -1.69 -12.80
C ILE A 123 2.59 -0.64 -12.51
N LEU A 124 2.20 0.61 -12.27
CA LEU A 124 3.15 1.70 -12.01
C LEU A 124 4.03 1.40 -10.78
N HIS A 125 3.43 0.93 -9.68
CA HIS A 125 4.18 0.53 -8.49
C HIS A 125 5.12 -0.66 -8.76
N THR A 126 4.66 -1.66 -9.52
CA THR A 126 5.50 -2.82 -9.87
C THR A 126 6.68 -2.42 -10.76
N MET A 127 6.46 -1.53 -11.73
CA MET A 127 7.51 -1.03 -12.61
C MET A 127 8.55 -0.18 -11.86
N SER A 128 8.10 0.68 -10.94
CA SER A 128 9.00 1.46 -10.09
C SER A 128 9.96 0.59 -9.28
N ILE A 129 9.43 -0.51 -8.72
CA ILE A 129 10.23 -1.47 -7.95
C ILE A 129 11.23 -2.18 -8.86
N PHE A 130 10.79 -2.65 -10.02
CA PHE A 130 11.66 -3.37 -10.95
C PHE A 130 12.85 -2.50 -11.39
N VAL A 131 12.58 -1.23 -11.74
CA VAL A 131 13.62 -0.26 -12.10
C VAL A 131 14.56 0.00 -10.94
N TYR A 132 14.04 0.17 -9.72
CA TYR A 132 14.85 0.39 -8.51
C TYR A 132 15.78 -0.81 -8.21
N CYS A 133 15.30 -2.04 -8.36
CA CYS A 133 16.07 -3.25 -8.04
C CYS A 133 17.07 -3.64 -9.13
N LEU A 134 16.83 -3.26 -10.38
CA LEU A 134 17.69 -3.63 -11.50
C LEU A 134 19.13 -3.15 -11.29
N GLY A 135 19.32 -1.94 -10.73
CA GLY A 135 20.63 -1.38 -10.44
C GLY A 135 21.45 -2.20 -9.44
N VAL A 136 20.78 -2.77 -8.42
CA VAL A 136 21.42 -3.59 -7.38
C VAL A 136 21.68 -5.01 -7.86
N ILE A 137 20.78 -5.58 -8.67
CA ILE A 137 20.95 -6.94 -9.23
C ILE A 137 22.08 -6.99 -10.27
N ILE A 138 22.28 -5.92 -11.03
CA ILE A 138 23.37 -5.80 -12.01
C ILE A 138 24.72 -5.51 -11.35
N ALA A 139 24.72 -4.90 -10.17
CA ALA A 139 25.96 -4.61 -9.45
C ALA A 139 26.66 -5.92 -9.06
N ASP A 140 27.81 -6.21 -9.70
CA ASP A 140 28.62 -7.39 -9.42
C ASP A 140 29.43 -7.16 -8.14
N ALA A 141 28.77 -7.35 -7.00
CA ALA A 141 29.40 -7.25 -5.69
C ALA A 141 30.15 -8.54 -5.36
N ASP A 142 31.43 -8.40 -5.02
CA ASP A 142 32.28 -9.49 -4.54
C ASP A 142 32.11 -9.66 -3.03
N VAL A 143 31.55 -10.79 -2.61
CA VAL A 143 31.32 -11.11 -1.19
C VAL A 143 32.63 -11.43 -0.44
N THR A 144 33.75 -11.67 -1.15
CA THR A 144 35.05 -11.90 -0.52
C THR A 144 35.76 -10.62 -0.10
N ASP A 145 35.40 -9.48 -0.69
CA ASP A 145 35.95 -8.17 -0.32
C ASP A 145 35.22 -7.59 0.90
N GLN A 146 35.80 -7.79 2.08
CA GLN A 146 35.27 -7.28 3.34
C GLN A 146 35.47 -5.77 3.53
N THR A 147 36.17 -5.08 2.62
CA THR A 147 36.40 -3.63 2.71
C THR A 147 35.24 -2.81 2.16
N ILE A 148 34.35 -3.44 1.37
CA ILE A 148 33.21 -2.80 0.73
C ILE A 148 31.92 -3.31 1.37
N GLU A 149 31.03 -2.39 1.77
CA GLU A 149 29.69 -2.75 2.24
C GLU A 149 28.87 -3.38 1.10
N LEU A 150 28.31 -4.56 1.37
CA LEU A 150 27.48 -5.27 0.40
C LEU A 150 26.21 -4.45 0.06
N PRO A 151 25.94 -4.20 -1.23
CA PRO A 151 24.78 -3.43 -1.64
C PRO A 151 23.50 -4.28 -1.56
N PHE A 152 22.60 -3.94 -0.63
CA PHE A 152 21.25 -4.48 -0.59
C PHE A 152 20.25 -3.57 -1.32
N VAL A 153 19.07 -4.10 -1.65
CA VAL A 153 18.03 -3.32 -2.35
C VAL A 153 17.55 -2.18 -1.45
N ASN A 154 17.25 -2.46 -0.19
CA ASN A 154 17.04 -1.45 0.83
C ASN A 154 18.33 -1.21 1.61
N LYS A 155 18.51 0.01 2.14
CA LYS A 155 19.60 0.32 3.07
C LYS A 155 19.36 -0.36 4.42
N LEU A 156 19.82 -1.60 4.55
CA LEU A 156 19.70 -2.43 5.75
C LEU A 156 21.02 -3.14 6.07
N THR A 157 21.20 -3.53 7.33
CA THR A 157 22.34 -4.32 7.80
C THR A 157 21.82 -5.63 8.36
N LEU A 158 22.35 -6.75 7.88
CA LEU A 158 22.02 -8.06 8.42
C LEU A 158 22.83 -8.34 9.69
N PRO A 159 22.24 -9.01 10.70
CA PRO A 159 22.92 -9.34 11.95
C PRO A 159 23.88 -10.54 11.83
N PHE A 160 24.16 -11.03 10.61
CA PHE A 160 25.03 -12.17 10.34
C PHE A 160 25.88 -11.91 9.11
N ASN A 161 27.07 -12.51 9.07
CA ASN A 161 28.01 -12.35 7.96
C ASN A 161 27.62 -13.21 6.76
N ILE A 162 27.69 -12.63 5.56
CA ILE A 162 27.51 -13.35 4.32
C ILE A 162 28.90 -13.62 3.74
N ASN A 163 29.29 -14.89 3.66
CA ASN A 163 30.62 -15.28 3.17
C ASN A 163 30.55 -16.08 1.85
N ILE A 164 29.34 -16.39 1.38
CA ILE A 164 29.10 -17.25 0.22
C ILE A 164 28.26 -16.49 -0.80
N GLN A 165 28.75 -16.37 -2.04
CA GLN A 165 28.09 -15.62 -3.12
C GLN A 165 26.65 -16.08 -3.38
N ASN A 166 26.40 -17.39 -3.33
CA ASN A 166 25.06 -17.94 -3.54
C ASN A 166 24.09 -17.52 -2.42
N THR A 167 24.56 -17.46 -1.17
CA THR A 167 23.74 -16.99 -0.04
C THR A 167 23.38 -15.52 -0.22
N TYR A 168 24.34 -14.68 -0.63
CA TYR A 168 24.09 -13.28 -0.96
C TYR A 168 23.02 -13.13 -2.05
N ARG A 169 23.15 -13.87 -3.15
CA ARG A 169 22.16 -13.86 -4.25
C ARG A 169 20.78 -14.31 -3.80
N LEU A 170 20.67 -15.32 -2.94
CA LEU A 170 19.39 -15.77 -2.39
C LEU A 170 18.75 -14.70 -1.50
N ILE A 171 19.54 -13.98 -0.70
CA ILE A 171 19.06 -12.88 0.14
C ILE A 171 18.51 -11.75 -0.74
N LEU A 172 19.22 -11.35 -1.79
CA LEU A 172 18.74 -10.32 -2.74
C LEU A 172 17.43 -10.72 -3.41
N ILE A 173 17.29 -11.98 -3.84
CA ILE A 173 16.05 -12.50 -4.43
C ILE A 173 14.93 -12.48 -3.38
N ALA A 174 15.20 -12.92 -2.15
CA ALA A 174 14.22 -12.92 -1.07
C ALA A 174 13.75 -11.50 -0.72
N GLU A 175 14.67 -10.54 -0.65
CA GLU A 175 14.38 -9.12 -0.42
C GLU A 175 13.51 -8.55 -1.54
N PHE A 176 13.88 -8.80 -2.81
CA PHE A 176 13.12 -8.37 -3.97
C PHE A 176 11.68 -8.91 -3.96
N VAL A 177 11.54 -10.22 -3.70
CA VAL A 177 10.25 -10.89 -3.64
C VAL A 177 9.40 -10.33 -2.50
N HIS A 178 9.97 -10.18 -1.29
CA HIS A 178 9.25 -9.61 -0.14
C HIS A 178 8.75 -8.20 -0.42
N MET A 179 9.59 -7.37 -1.05
CA MET A 179 9.22 -6.02 -1.41
C MET A 179 8.06 -5.99 -2.42
N ILE A 180 8.05 -6.85 -3.44
CA ILE A 180 6.92 -6.95 -4.39
C ILE A 180 5.63 -7.28 -3.64
N PHE A 181 5.62 -8.31 -2.79
CA PHE A 181 4.41 -8.70 -2.06
C PHE A 181 3.95 -7.61 -1.09
N SER A 182 4.87 -6.97 -0.35
CA SER A 182 4.55 -5.85 0.54
C SER A 182 3.92 -4.66 -0.22
N ASN A 183 4.36 -4.39 -1.44
CA ASN A 183 3.79 -3.31 -2.26
C ASN A 183 2.45 -3.70 -2.91
N TRP A 184 2.28 -4.95 -3.33
CA TRP A 184 0.98 -5.44 -3.81
C TRP A 184 -0.10 -5.34 -2.74
N LEU A 185 0.23 -5.63 -1.49
CA LEU A 185 -0.65 -5.40 -0.35
C LEU A 185 -1.08 -3.95 -0.23
N LEU A 186 -0.15 -2.99 -0.34
CA LEU A 186 -0.51 -1.56 -0.32
C LEU A 186 -1.47 -1.21 -1.46
N GLY A 187 -1.21 -1.72 -2.67
CA GLY A 187 -2.08 -1.56 -3.83
C GLY A 187 -3.49 -2.11 -3.60
N ILE A 188 -3.59 -3.32 -3.03
CA ILE A 188 -4.87 -3.96 -2.68
C ILE A 188 -5.63 -3.16 -1.63
N VAL A 189 -4.96 -2.76 -0.55
CA VAL A 189 -5.58 -1.95 0.51
C VAL A 189 -6.12 -0.66 -0.09
N ASN A 190 -5.35 0.01 -0.95
CA ASN A 190 -5.81 1.22 -1.63
C ASN A 190 -7.00 0.95 -2.57
N ALA A 191 -6.99 -0.16 -3.31
CA ALA A 191 -8.09 -0.55 -4.19
C ALA A 191 -9.39 -0.85 -3.43
N ILE A 192 -9.30 -1.55 -2.30
CA ILE A 192 -10.42 -1.83 -1.41
C ILE A 192 -10.96 -0.52 -0.84
N LEU A 193 -10.10 0.33 -0.26
CA LEU A 193 -10.52 1.61 0.29
C LEU A 193 -11.19 2.50 -0.76
N LEU A 194 -10.67 2.51 -1.99
CA LEU A 194 -11.26 3.25 -3.10
C LEU A 194 -12.63 2.71 -3.49
N THR A 195 -12.80 1.39 -3.50
CA THR A 195 -14.09 0.74 -3.78
C THR A 195 -15.10 1.02 -2.69
N LEU A 196 -14.70 0.92 -1.42
CA LEU A 196 -15.53 1.27 -0.26
C LEU A 196 -15.96 2.75 -0.33
N SER A 197 -15.02 3.66 -0.60
CA SER A 197 -15.31 5.09 -0.71
C SER A 197 -16.34 5.39 -1.81
N ARG A 198 -16.21 4.76 -2.98
CA ARG A 198 -17.16 4.93 -4.08
C ARG A 198 -18.53 4.33 -3.79
N ALA A 199 -18.58 3.20 -3.07
CA ALA A 199 -19.84 2.60 -2.64
C ALA A 199 -20.59 3.52 -1.67
N ILE A 200 -19.88 4.11 -0.70
CA ILE A 200 -20.44 5.10 0.23
C ILE A 200 -20.93 6.33 -0.52
N GLU A 201 -20.15 6.86 -1.46
CA GLU A 201 -20.54 8.01 -2.29
C GLU A 201 -21.86 7.73 -3.05
N PHE A 202 -21.96 6.57 -3.68
CA PHE A 202 -23.16 6.16 -4.42
C PHE A 202 -24.39 6.00 -3.51
N ALA A 203 -24.23 5.30 -2.38
CA ALA A 203 -25.31 5.11 -1.42
C ALA A 203 -25.78 6.44 -0.83
N THR A 204 -24.85 7.34 -0.53
CA THR A 204 -25.12 8.68 -0.01
C THR A 204 -25.87 9.54 -1.03
N TYR A 205 -25.43 9.52 -2.30
CA TYR A 205 -26.07 10.28 -3.37
C TYR A 205 -27.51 9.82 -3.63
N ASN A 206 -27.76 8.51 -3.56
CA ASN A 206 -29.09 7.94 -3.81
C ASN A 206 -29.98 7.85 -2.56
N CYS A 207 -29.46 8.16 -1.36
CA CYS A 207 -30.28 8.08 -0.16
C CYS A 207 -31.38 9.17 -0.20
N PRO A 208 -32.59 8.90 0.31
CA PRO A 208 -33.63 9.91 0.47
C PRO A 208 -33.24 10.83 1.64
N TRP A 209 -32.20 11.63 1.45
CA TRP A 209 -31.57 12.48 2.46
C TRP A 209 -32.56 13.45 3.10
N TYR A 210 -33.63 13.82 2.38
CA TYR A 210 -34.73 14.67 2.84
C TYR A 210 -35.63 13.99 3.89
N ASN A 211 -35.62 12.66 4.00
CA ASN A 211 -36.38 11.88 4.98
C ASN A 211 -35.55 11.47 6.21
N LEU A 212 -34.25 11.80 6.25
CA LEU A 212 -33.37 11.45 7.35
C LEU A 212 -33.58 12.36 8.57
N LYS A 213 -33.32 11.84 9.79
CA LYS A 213 -33.33 12.67 11.00
C LYS A 213 -32.18 13.68 10.94
N SER A 214 -32.33 14.85 11.56
CA SER A 214 -31.32 15.92 11.50
C SER A 214 -29.91 15.52 11.97
N LYS A 215 -29.77 14.52 12.84
CA LYS A 215 -28.46 13.98 13.24
C LYS A 215 -27.79 13.18 12.13
N ASP A 216 -28.56 12.39 11.39
CA ASP A 216 -28.07 11.55 10.30
C ASP A 216 -27.74 12.40 9.07
N ILE A 217 -28.52 13.45 8.80
CA ILE A 217 -28.21 14.45 7.76
C ILE A 217 -26.86 15.12 8.02
N ARG A 218 -26.56 15.51 9.27
CA ARG A 218 -25.26 16.12 9.61
C ARG A 218 -24.10 15.16 9.35
N ILE A 219 -24.25 13.88 9.72
CA ILE A 219 -23.24 12.85 9.47
C ILE A 219 -23.02 12.66 7.96
N LEU A 220 -24.11 12.59 7.18
CA LEU A 220 -24.07 12.49 5.72
C LEU A 220 -23.31 13.67 5.09
N LEU A 221 -23.58 14.90 5.55
CA LEU A 221 -22.92 16.12 5.11
C LEU A 221 -21.42 16.10 5.41
N PHE A 222 -21.03 15.61 6.59
CA PHE A 222 -19.61 15.42 6.93
C PHE A 222 -18.92 14.40 6.03
N ILE A 223 -19.59 13.29 5.69
CA ILE A 223 -19.05 12.27 4.79
C ILE A 223 -18.81 12.86 3.40
N ILE A 224 -19.79 13.57 2.82
CA ILE A 224 -19.69 14.22 1.51
C ILE A 224 -18.59 15.28 1.50
N LEU A 225 -18.55 16.16 2.51
CA LEU A 225 -17.53 17.21 2.62
C LEU A 225 -16.11 16.63 2.76
N ARG A 226 -15.97 15.49 3.43
CA ARG A 226 -14.69 14.83 3.65
C ARG A 226 -14.23 14.01 2.45
N SER A 227 -15.14 13.43 1.67
CA SER A 227 -14.81 12.72 0.42
C SER A 227 -14.44 13.67 -0.72
N GLN A 228 -14.88 14.94 -0.66
CA GLN A 228 -14.53 15.96 -1.66
C GLN A 228 -13.25 16.76 -1.33
N LYS A 229 -12.68 16.61 -0.14
CA LYS A 229 -11.38 17.23 0.18
C LYS A 229 -10.25 16.33 -0.30
N GLU A 230 -9.50 16.79 -1.30
CA GLU A 230 -8.16 16.27 -1.58
C GLU A 230 -7.31 16.34 -0.31
N LEU A 231 -6.48 15.31 -0.07
CA LEU A 231 -5.57 15.27 1.06
C LEU A 231 -4.44 16.30 0.83
N THR A 232 -4.67 17.57 1.16
CA THR A 232 -3.66 18.63 1.07
C THR A 232 -2.64 18.44 2.18
N LEU A 233 -1.47 17.94 1.80
CA LEU A 233 -0.35 17.73 2.72
C LEU A 233 0.39 19.06 2.85
N THR A 234 0.28 19.72 4.00
CA THR A 234 0.92 21.02 4.21
C THR A 234 2.31 20.81 4.81
N ALA A 235 3.36 21.27 4.13
CA ALA A 235 4.71 21.31 4.69
C ALA A 235 4.78 22.38 5.78
N GLY A 236 4.90 21.95 7.05
CA GLY A 236 5.11 22.83 8.20
C GLY A 236 4.00 23.86 8.46
N LYS A 237 2.76 23.64 7.98
CA LYS A 237 1.65 24.63 7.91
C LYS A 237 1.90 25.86 7.02
N ILE A 238 3.00 25.90 6.28
CA ILE A 238 3.41 27.09 5.51
C ILE A 238 3.10 26.92 4.03
N MET A 239 3.13 25.69 3.50
CA MET A 239 2.94 25.45 2.07
C MET A 239 2.15 24.18 1.80
N ASP A 240 1.06 24.30 1.04
CA ASP A 240 0.33 23.14 0.53
C ASP A 240 1.16 22.44 -0.55
N LEU A 241 1.50 21.17 -0.33
CA LEU A 241 2.18 20.31 -1.29
C LEU A 241 1.16 19.79 -2.31
N SER A 242 0.68 20.67 -3.17
CA SER A 242 -0.16 20.34 -4.31
C SER A 242 0.64 20.41 -5.61
N LEU A 243 0.22 19.66 -6.65
CA LEU A 243 0.81 19.75 -8.00
C LEU A 243 0.82 21.20 -8.51
N LYS A 244 -0.22 21.97 -8.15
CA LYS A 244 -0.36 23.39 -8.46
C LYS A 244 0.75 24.24 -7.81
N SER A 245 1.11 23.95 -6.56
CA SER A 245 2.24 24.61 -5.87
C SER A 245 3.57 24.30 -6.53
N PHE A 246 3.82 23.04 -6.90
CA PHE A 246 5.05 22.64 -7.62
C PHE A 246 5.18 23.34 -8.98
N THR A 247 4.08 23.49 -9.71
CA THR A 247 4.08 24.23 -10.99
C THR A 247 4.14 25.75 -10.85
N SER A 248 3.90 26.29 -9.65
CA SER A 248 3.90 27.73 -9.37
C SER A 248 5.27 28.27 -8.95
N VAL A 249 6.25 27.39 -8.70
CA VAL A 249 7.63 27.76 -8.42
C VAL A 249 8.25 28.33 -9.70
N ARG A 250 8.19 29.66 -9.86
CA ARG A 250 8.98 30.38 -10.86
C ARG A 250 10.43 30.37 -10.40
N PHE A 251 11.29 29.69 -11.15
CA PHE A 251 12.73 29.94 -11.10
C PHE A 251 12.98 31.36 -11.63
N TYR A 252 13.22 32.30 -10.72
CA TYR A 252 13.82 33.57 -11.10
C TYR A 252 15.25 33.29 -11.53
N ARG A 253 15.57 33.65 -12.77
CA ARG A 253 16.87 33.52 -13.39
C ARG A 253 17.69 34.77 -13.13
#